data_AF-A0A5D0SBW9-F1
#
_entry.id   AF-A0A5D0SBW9-F1
#
_cell.length_a   1.000
_cell.length_b   1.000
_cell.length_c   1.000
_cell.angle_alpha   90.00
_cell.angle_beta   90.00
_cell.angle_gamma   90.00
#
_symmetry.space_group_name_H-M   'P 1'
#
loop_
_entity.id
_entity.type
_entity.pdbx_description
1 polymer ?
#
loop_
_entity_poly.entity_id
_entity_poly.type
_entity_poly.pdbx_seq_one_letter_code
_entity_poly.pdbx_strand_id
1 'polypeptide(L)'
;SDGKPISGLPVSFSQLGAGYVGNVPVSTIIAVAIFLVAFYFLIKTKHGIYTLAIGANRKAAMLSTIPVSKYRILAFAISGLMSAVGGILIASKLLSGSPTAAEGMELNVIAAVILGGASLSGGVGTALGTLLGAVVIGVINNGMNLIGVSSFFQEIVRGIIILVAVLAKRGE
;
A
#
# COMPACT_ATOMS: atom_id res chain seq x y z
N SER A 1 27.26 -8.27 1.41
CA SER A 1 26.63 -6.96 1.19
C SER A 1 26.35 -6.35 2.55
N ASP A 2 27.28 -5.57 3.09
CA ASP A 2 27.29 -5.02 4.47
C ASP A 2 26.23 -3.92 4.72
N GLY A 3 25.01 -4.06 4.17
CA GLY A 3 23.92 -3.09 4.35
C GLY A 3 24.15 -1.70 3.74
N LYS A 4 25.28 -1.50 3.04
CA LYS A 4 25.62 -0.21 2.41
C LYS A 4 24.73 0.05 1.19
N PRO A 5 24.24 1.29 1.02
CA PRO A 5 23.41 1.65 -0.13
C PRO A 5 24.23 1.52 -1.41
N ILE A 6 23.69 0.80 -2.40
CA ILE A 6 24.28 0.73 -3.73
C ILE A 6 23.91 2.02 -4.45
N SER A 7 24.90 2.83 -4.80
CA SER A 7 24.71 4.14 -5.46
C SER A 7 25.31 4.14 -6.86
N GLY A 8 24.85 5.04 -7.73
CA GLY A 8 25.37 5.15 -9.11
C GLY A 8 24.56 4.35 -10.14
N LEU A 9 23.25 4.22 -9.93
CA LEU A 9 22.35 3.66 -10.94
C LEU A 9 22.33 4.56 -12.20
N PRO A 10 22.10 3.99 -13.40
CA PRO A 10 22.04 4.76 -14.64
C PRO A 10 21.01 5.89 -14.57
N VAL A 11 21.29 7.04 -15.17
CA VAL A 11 20.33 8.18 -15.23
C VAL A 11 19.05 7.81 -15.99
N SER A 12 19.11 6.85 -16.91
CA SER A 12 17.92 6.27 -17.54
C SER A 12 17.02 5.56 -16.53
N PHE A 13 17.60 4.98 -15.45
CA PHE A 13 16.85 4.35 -14.39
C PHE A 13 16.07 5.37 -13.57
N SER A 14 16.58 6.60 -13.35
CA SER A 14 15.82 7.63 -12.62
C SER A 14 14.60 8.15 -13.38
N GLN A 15 14.51 7.93 -14.69
CA GLN A 15 13.34 8.36 -15.47
C GLN A 15 12.06 7.59 -15.07
N LEU A 16 12.18 6.38 -14.52
CA LEU A 16 11.04 5.60 -14.05
C LEU A 16 10.42 6.18 -12.76
N GLY A 17 11.25 6.62 -11.82
CA GLY A 17 10.84 7.06 -10.49
C GLY A 17 10.75 8.57 -10.31
N ALA A 18 11.64 9.31 -10.99
CA ALA A 18 11.76 10.77 -10.95
C ALA A 18 11.55 11.45 -12.31
N GLY A 19 11.30 10.68 -13.38
CA GLY A 19 10.98 11.25 -14.69
C GLY A 19 9.57 11.84 -14.76
N TYR A 20 9.35 12.67 -15.77
CA TYR A 20 8.09 13.35 -16.04
C TYR A 20 7.64 13.05 -17.46
N VAL A 21 6.33 12.83 -17.63
CA VAL A 21 5.67 12.83 -18.94
C VAL A 21 4.81 14.09 -18.99
N GLY A 22 5.29 15.10 -19.71
CA GLY A 22 4.74 16.45 -19.62
C GLY A 22 4.89 17.02 -18.20
N ASN A 23 3.77 17.33 -17.55
CA ASN A 23 3.75 17.88 -16.17
C ASN A 23 3.52 16.83 -15.07
N VAL A 24 3.35 15.55 -15.42
CA VAL A 24 2.98 14.51 -14.45
C VAL A 24 4.18 13.58 -14.18
N PRO A 25 4.54 13.35 -12.90
CA PRO A 25 5.57 12.37 -12.55
C PRO A 25 5.18 10.96 -13.02
N VAL A 26 6.12 10.22 -13.61
CA VAL A 26 5.91 8.84 -14.09
C VAL A 26 5.42 7.93 -12.95
N SER A 27 5.96 8.09 -11.74
CA SER A 27 5.51 7.38 -10.54
C SER A 27 4.01 7.54 -10.26
N THR A 28 3.45 8.73 -10.49
CA THR A 28 2.02 8.99 -10.31
C THR A 28 1.19 8.28 -11.38
N ILE A 29 1.65 8.26 -12.62
CA ILE A 29 0.98 7.55 -13.73
C ILE A 29 0.92 6.04 -13.43
N ILE A 30 2.05 5.47 -12.99
CA ILE A 30 2.13 4.05 -12.60
C ILE A 30 1.17 3.76 -11.43
N ALA A 31 1.16 4.60 -10.40
CA ALA A 31 0.27 4.44 -9.26
C ALA A 31 -1.21 4.48 -9.66
N VAL A 32 -1.61 5.42 -10.53
CA VAL A 32 -2.98 5.53 -11.06
C VAL A 32 -3.34 4.31 -11.90
N ALA A 33 -2.44 3.85 -12.77
CA ALA A 33 -2.68 2.65 -13.57
C ALA A 33 -2.90 1.40 -12.70
N ILE A 34 -2.04 1.20 -11.68
CA ILE A 34 -2.19 0.11 -10.70
C ILE A 34 -3.50 0.24 -9.94
N PHE A 35 -3.85 1.45 -9.51
CA PHE A 35 -5.11 1.70 -8.82
C PHE A 35 -6.32 1.32 -9.68
N LEU A 36 -6.35 1.72 -10.96
CA LEU A 36 -7.44 1.38 -11.88
C LEU A 36 -7.56 -0.13 -12.09
N VAL A 37 -6.43 -0.83 -12.23
CA VAL A 37 -6.40 -2.30 -12.33
C VAL A 37 -6.92 -2.94 -11.04
N ALA A 38 -6.47 -2.49 -9.88
CA ALA A 38 -6.91 -3.00 -8.58
C ALA A 38 -8.41 -2.72 -8.32
N PHE A 39 -8.88 -1.53 -8.67
CA PHE A 39 -10.28 -1.12 -8.57
C PHE A 39 -11.17 -1.99 -9.46
N TYR A 40 -10.78 -2.16 -10.73
CA TYR A 40 -11.49 -3.04 -11.66
C TYR A 40 -11.48 -4.49 -11.18
N PHE A 41 -10.33 -4.99 -10.72
CA PHE A 41 -10.20 -6.33 -10.16
C PHE A 41 -11.15 -6.54 -8.98
N LEU A 42 -11.22 -5.60 -8.04
CA LEU A 42 -12.03 -5.75 -6.83
C LEU A 42 -13.53 -5.69 -7.12
N ILE A 43 -13.98 -4.81 -8.02
CA ILE A 43 -15.41 -4.54 -8.24
C ILE A 43 -16.01 -5.41 -9.35
N LYS A 44 -15.26 -5.65 -10.43
CA LYS A 44 -15.82 -6.25 -11.66
C LYS A 44 -15.45 -7.71 -11.84
N THR A 45 -14.50 -8.26 -11.08
CA THR A 45 -14.07 -9.65 -11.25
C THR A 45 -14.63 -10.58 -10.17
N LYS A 46 -14.91 -11.84 -10.56
CA LYS A 46 -15.25 -12.92 -9.61
C LYS A 46 -14.16 -13.12 -8.55
N HIS A 47 -12.91 -12.86 -8.91
CA HIS A 47 -11.76 -13.06 -8.03
C HIS A 47 -11.73 -12.03 -6.90
N GLY A 48 -12.14 -10.78 -7.17
CA GLY A 48 -12.35 -9.74 -6.16
C GLY A 48 -13.44 -10.13 -5.16
N ILE A 49 -14.59 -10.57 -5.67
CA ILE A 49 -15.73 -11.02 -4.83
C ILE A 49 -15.33 -12.21 -3.96
N TYR A 50 -14.64 -13.21 -4.51
CA TYR A 50 -14.18 -14.35 -3.73
C TYR A 50 -13.14 -13.96 -2.67
N THR A 51 -12.25 -13.02 -2.96
CA THR A 51 -11.31 -12.48 -1.98
C THR A 51 -12.04 -11.84 -0.79
N LEU A 52 -13.07 -11.02 -1.06
CA LEU A 52 -13.90 -10.43 -0.02
C LEU A 52 -14.69 -11.49 0.77
N ALA A 53 -15.31 -12.46 0.09
CA ALA A 53 -16.05 -13.55 0.73
C ALA A 53 -15.16 -14.41 1.65
N ILE A 54 -13.94 -14.74 1.21
CA ILE A 54 -12.95 -15.47 2.02
C ILE A 54 -12.57 -14.66 3.26
N GLY A 55 -12.40 -13.34 3.11
CA GLY A 55 -12.09 -12.44 4.22
C GLY A 55 -13.24 -12.32 5.23
N ALA A 56 -14.50 -12.36 4.78
CA ALA A 56 -15.67 -12.24 5.65
C ALA A 56 -15.92 -13.51 6.46
N ASN A 57 -15.91 -14.67 5.80
CA ASN A 57 -16.04 -15.95 6.48
C ASN A 57 -15.36 -17.08 5.69
N ARG A 58 -14.16 -17.43 6.12
CA ARG A 58 -13.35 -18.48 5.49
C ARG A 58 -14.06 -19.84 5.46
N LYS A 59 -14.75 -20.23 6.54
CA LYS A 59 -15.44 -21.53 6.62
C LYS A 59 -16.61 -21.59 5.63
N ALA A 60 -17.41 -20.52 5.56
CA ALA A 60 -18.51 -20.42 4.61
C ALA A 60 -18.04 -20.41 3.14
N ALA A 61 -16.93 -19.73 2.85
CA ALA A 61 -16.32 -19.74 1.52
C ALA A 61 -15.86 -21.14 1.09
N MET A 62 -15.27 -21.92 2.01
CA MET A 62 -14.87 -23.31 1.74
C MET A 62 -16.09 -24.20 1.45
N LEU A 63 -17.17 -24.06 2.22
CA LEU A 63 -18.42 -24.80 1.98
C LEU A 63 -19.09 -24.41 0.65
N SER A 64 -18.88 -23.17 0.20
CA SER A 64 -19.35 -22.67 -1.10
C SER A 64 -18.43 -23.07 -2.27
N THR A 65 -17.56 -24.07 -2.09
CA THR A 65 -16.61 -24.60 -3.10
C THR A 65 -15.57 -23.60 -3.62
N ILE A 66 -15.37 -22.48 -2.91
CA ILE A 66 -14.32 -21.51 -3.28
C ILE A 66 -12.95 -22.10 -2.89
N PRO A 67 -11.98 -22.21 -3.81
CA PRO A 67 -10.66 -22.77 -3.51
C PRO A 67 -9.80 -21.79 -2.71
N VAL A 68 -10.07 -21.67 -1.41
CA VAL A 68 -9.46 -20.68 -0.49
C VAL A 68 -7.93 -20.68 -0.55
N SER A 69 -7.30 -21.86 -0.62
CA SER A 69 -5.84 -21.98 -0.67
C SER A 69 -5.25 -21.29 -1.90
N LYS A 70 -5.90 -21.36 -3.06
CA LYS A 70 -5.43 -20.70 -4.30
C LYS A 70 -5.50 -19.19 -4.18
N TYR A 71 -6.61 -18.66 -3.67
CA TYR A 71 -6.79 -17.21 -3.48
C TYR A 71 -5.86 -16.64 -2.40
N ARG A 72 -5.50 -17.43 -1.38
CA ARG A 72 -4.49 -17.03 -0.40
C ARG A 72 -3.10 -16.89 -1.04
N ILE A 73 -2.67 -17.87 -1.83
CA ILE A 73 -1.39 -17.80 -2.56
C ILE A 73 -1.39 -16.61 -3.51
N LEU A 74 -2.50 -16.41 -4.23
CA LEU A 74 -2.66 -15.28 -5.14
C LEU A 74 -2.55 -13.93 -4.41
N ALA A 75 -3.16 -13.79 -3.23
CA ALA A 75 -3.07 -12.56 -2.44
C ALA A 75 -1.63 -12.24 -2.01
N PHE A 76 -0.87 -13.23 -1.55
CA PHE A 76 0.55 -13.05 -1.22
C PHE A 76 1.40 -12.76 -2.47
N ALA A 77 1.11 -13.40 -3.60
CA ALA A 77 1.81 -13.14 -4.86
C ALA A 77 1.56 -11.71 -5.37
N ILE A 78 0.32 -11.23 -5.31
CA ILE A 78 -0.04 -9.84 -5.67
C ILE A 78 0.66 -8.86 -4.72
N SER A 79 0.67 -9.13 -3.41
CA SER A 79 1.39 -8.30 -2.44
C SER A 79 2.89 -8.21 -2.76
N GLY A 80 3.54 -9.35 -3.05
CA GLY A 80 4.94 -9.38 -3.45
C GLY A 80 5.22 -8.63 -4.76
N LEU A 81 4.33 -8.76 -5.75
CA LEU A 81 4.40 -8.01 -7.00
C LEU A 81 4.32 -6.50 -6.75
N MET A 82 3.37 -6.05 -5.92
CA MET A 82 3.20 -4.64 -5.58
C MET A 82 4.40 -4.10 -4.79
N SER A 83 4.95 -4.87 -3.86
CA SER A 83 6.17 -4.52 -3.14
C SER A 83 7.38 -4.41 -4.07
N ALA A 84 7.52 -5.31 -5.05
CA ALA A 84 8.58 -5.23 -6.04
C ALA A 84 8.48 -3.96 -6.90
N VAL A 85 7.27 -3.64 -7.38
CA VAL A 85 7.03 -2.41 -8.16
C VAL A 85 7.33 -1.16 -7.32
N GLY A 86 6.83 -1.09 -6.09
CA GLY A 86 7.11 0.02 -5.18
C GLY A 86 8.59 0.18 -4.86
N GLY A 87 9.29 -0.93 -4.61
CA GLY A 87 10.74 -0.95 -4.38
C GLY A 87 11.54 -0.43 -5.57
N ILE A 88 11.18 -0.83 -6.80
CA ILE A 88 11.80 -0.33 -8.03
C ILE A 88 11.59 1.19 -8.16
N LEU A 89 10.38 1.69 -7.88
CA LEU A 89 10.10 3.13 -7.93
C LEU A 89 10.90 3.93 -6.91
N ILE A 90 11.01 3.44 -5.67
CA ILE A 90 11.79 4.10 -4.61
C ILE A 90 13.28 4.09 -4.97
N ALA A 91 13.82 2.95 -5.38
CA ALA A 91 15.22 2.83 -5.79
C ALA A 91 15.55 3.73 -6.99
N SER A 92 14.64 3.80 -7.95
CA SER A 92 14.75 4.68 -9.12
C SER A 92 14.73 6.16 -8.71
N LYS A 93 13.83 6.55 -7.80
CA LYS A 93 13.70 7.92 -7.31
C LYS A 93 14.94 8.37 -6.52
N LEU A 94 15.54 7.47 -5.76
CA LEU A 94 16.71 7.75 -4.92
C LEU A 94 18.05 7.52 -5.64
N LEU A 95 18.04 7.04 -6.90
CA LEU A 95 19.23 6.61 -7.65
C LEU A 95 20.16 5.68 -6.85
N SER A 96 19.59 5.02 -5.84
CA SER A 96 20.30 4.20 -4.89
C SER A 96 19.37 3.14 -4.30
N GLY A 97 19.92 1.95 -4.09
CA GLY A 97 19.25 0.87 -3.39
C GLY A 97 19.68 0.87 -1.93
N SER A 98 18.96 1.64 -1.08
CA SER A 98 19.14 1.57 0.38
C SER A 98 18.11 0.60 0.99
N PRO A 99 18.53 -0.35 1.85
CA PRO A 99 17.61 -1.26 2.51
C PRO A 99 16.64 -0.56 3.48
N THR A 100 17.00 0.61 3.99
CA THR A 100 16.18 1.39 4.94
C THR A 100 15.26 2.41 4.26
N ALA A 101 15.33 2.55 2.92
CA ALA A 101 14.57 3.59 2.20
C ALA A 101 13.03 3.45 2.33
N ALA A 102 12.55 2.26 2.69
CA ALA A 102 11.12 1.97 2.85
C ALA A 102 10.74 1.55 4.27
N GLU A 103 11.62 1.75 5.25
CA GLU A 103 11.35 1.40 6.63
C GLU A 103 10.18 2.23 7.18
N GLY A 104 9.28 1.59 7.92
CA GLY A 104 8.08 2.23 8.47
C GLY A 104 6.97 2.56 7.46
N MET A 105 7.18 2.37 6.15
CA MET A 105 6.12 2.56 5.15
C MET A 105 5.01 1.52 5.28
N GLU A 106 5.31 0.34 5.81
CA GLU A 106 4.34 -0.70 6.12
C GLU A 106 3.27 -0.19 7.09
N LEU A 107 3.69 0.52 8.14
CA LEU A 107 2.80 1.12 9.13
C LEU A 107 1.91 2.20 8.50
N ASN A 108 2.46 3.00 7.58
CA ASN A 108 1.68 3.96 6.80
C ASN A 108 0.61 3.29 5.94
N VAL A 109 0.94 2.18 5.30
CA VAL A 109 0.01 1.43 4.45
C VAL A 109 -1.13 0.85 5.31
N ILE A 110 -0.81 0.27 6.48
CA ILE A 110 -1.81 -0.24 7.42
C ILE A 110 -2.73 0.90 7.90
N ALA A 111 -2.17 2.03 8.32
CA ALA A 111 -2.94 3.19 8.76
C ALA A 111 -3.87 3.71 7.65
N ALA A 112 -3.38 3.83 6.42
CA ALA A 112 -4.14 4.29 5.26
C ALA A 112 -5.31 3.37 4.93
N VAL A 113 -5.06 2.05 4.88
CA VAL A 113 -6.07 1.05 4.50
C VAL A 113 -7.20 0.98 5.53
N ILE A 114 -6.87 1.04 6.83
CA ILE A 114 -7.87 1.01 7.91
C ILE A 114 -8.65 2.33 7.97
N LEU A 115 -7.97 3.47 7.86
CA LEU A 115 -8.63 4.78 7.76
C LEU A 115 -9.58 4.85 6.57
N GLY A 116 -9.23 4.17 5.47
CA GLY A 116 -10.07 3.97 4.31
C GLY A 116 -11.26 3.02 4.51
N GLY A 117 -11.49 2.51 5.72
CA GLY A 117 -12.63 1.67 6.08
C GLY A 117 -12.41 0.16 5.94
N ALA A 118 -11.23 -0.29 5.52
CA ALA A 118 -10.96 -1.73 5.44
C ALA A 118 -10.86 -2.38 6.82
N SER A 119 -11.22 -3.65 6.93
CA SER A 119 -11.16 -4.42 8.18
C SER A 119 -9.86 -5.22 8.29
N LEU A 120 -9.19 -5.12 9.44
CA LEU A 120 -8.07 -6.01 9.82
C LEU A 120 -8.51 -7.48 9.91
N SER A 121 -9.75 -7.72 10.34
CA SER A 121 -10.34 -9.05 10.43
C SER A 121 -10.76 -9.62 9.06
N GLY A 122 -10.73 -8.80 8.01
CA GLY A 122 -11.06 -9.18 6.64
C GLY A 122 -12.53 -8.95 6.25
N GLY A 123 -12.83 -9.14 4.97
CA GLY A 123 -14.19 -9.18 4.43
C GLY A 123 -14.83 -7.84 4.10
N VAL A 124 -14.27 -6.74 4.59
CA VAL A 124 -14.79 -5.37 4.39
C VAL A 124 -13.67 -4.47 3.91
N GLY A 125 -13.94 -3.71 2.85
CA GLY A 125 -13.04 -2.69 2.31
C GLY A 125 -13.38 -2.33 0.87
N THR A 126 -13.06 -1.09 0.47
CA THR A 126 -13.22 -0.62 -0.91
C THR A 126 -11.92 -0.03 -1.41
N ALA A 127 -11.62 -0.23 -2.69
CA ALA A 127 -10.43 0.35 -3.31
C ALA A 127 -10.44 1.90 -3.20
N LEU A 128 -11.61 2.53 -3.38
CA LEU A 128 -11.76 3.98 -3.22
C LEU A 128 -11.48 4.44 -1.79
N GLY A 129 -12.02 3.73 -0.79
CA GLY A 129 -11.74 4.01 0.61
C GLY A 129 -10.24 3.96 0.91
N THR A 130 -9.55 2.92 0.44
CA THR A 130 -8.09 2.80 0.57
C THR A 130 -7.34 3.94 -0.11
N LEU A 131 -7.76 4.38 -1.31
CA LEU A 131 -7.16 5.52 -1.98
C LEU A 131 -7.31 6.80 -1.17
N LEU A 132 -8.51 7.08 -0.66
CA LEU A 132 -8.77 8.25 0.18
C LEU A 132 -7.94 8.20 1.46
N GLY A 133 -7.88 7.05 2.13
CA GLY A 133 -7.03 6.86 3.31
C GLY A 133 -5.54 7.08 3.01
N ALA A 134 -5.05 6.60 1.87
CA ALA A 134 -3.67 6.81 1.43
C ALA A 134 -3.36 8.29 1.15
N VAL A 135 -4.30 9.02 0.54
CA VAL A 135 -4.18 10.47 0.34
C VAL A 135 -4.13 11.19 1.69
N VAL A 136 -5.00 10.86 2.64
CA VAL A 136 -5.00 11.49 3.97
C VAL A 136 -3.68 11.24 4.71
N ILE A 137 -3.20 9.99 4.76
CA ILE A 137 -1.90 9.67 5.36
C ILE A 137 -0.75 10.38 4.63
N GLY A 138 -0.82 10.48 3.29
CA GLY A 138 0.13 11.22 2.48
C GLY A 138 0.18 12.71 2.84
N VAL A 139 -0.98 13.35 3.00
CA VAL A 139 -1.09 14.77 3.41
C VAL A 139 -0.57 14.96 4.83
N ILE A 140 -0.92 14.09 5.77
CA ILE A 140 -0.42 14.15 7.16
C ILE A 140 1.11 14.03 7.19
N ASN A 141 1.68 13.07 6.47
CA ASN A 141 3.13 12.89 6.40
C ASN A 141 3.83 14.09 5.76
N ASN A 142 3.30 14.64 4.67
CA ASN A 142 3.85 15.86 4.06
C ASN A 142 3.71 17.07 4.99
N GLY A 143 2.57 17.23 5.65
CA GLY A 143 2.33 18.30 6.62
C GLY A 143 3.33 18.26 7.77
N MET A 144 3.49 17.09 8.42
CA MET A 144 4.48 16.88 9.49
C MET A 144 5.91 17.16 9.02
N ASN A 145 6.25 16.75 7.79
CA ASN A 145 7.56 17.01 7.22
C ASN A 145 7.80 18.53 7.00
N LEU A 146 6.79 19.26 6.53
CA LEU A 146 6.90 20.71 6.30
C LEU A 146 7.05 21.53 7.58
N ILE A 147 6.43 21.09 8.69
CA ILE A 147 6.60 21.71 10.00
C ILE A 147 7.84 21.20 10.75
N GLY A 148 8.67 20.36 10.11
CA GLY A 148 9.94 19.88 10.66
C GLY A 148 9.80 18.86 11.81
N VAL A 149 8.67 18.15 11.90
CA VAL A 149 8.50 17.09 12.91
C VAL A 149 9.45 15.94 12.59
N SER A 150 10.27 15.56 13.57
CA SER A 150 11.24 14.48 13.41
C SER A 150 10.57 13.13 13.11
N SER A 151 11.26 12.27 12.37
CA SER A 151 10.75 10.95 11.98
C SER A 151 10.27 10.11 13.18
N PHE A 152 10.93 10.25 14.33
CA PHE A 152 10.55 9.59 15.58
C PHE A 152 9.11 9.96 16.01
N PHE A 153 8.78 11.25 16.01
CA PHE A 153 7.42 11.70 16.35
C PHE A 153 6.40 11.32 15.26
N GLN A 154 6.81 11.27 14.00
CA GLN A 154 5.94 10.80 12.92
C GLN A 154 5.52 9.33 13.13
N GLU A 155 6.43 8.46 13.57
CA GLU A 155 6.12 7.07 13.91
C GLU A 155 5.14 6.94 15.09
N ILE A 156 5.31 7.76 16.13
CA ILE A 156 4.37 7.80 17.26
C ILE A 156 2.98 8.19 16.77
N VAL A 157 2.87 9.24 15.95
CA VAL A 157 1.57 9.70 15.40
C VAL A 157 0.93 8.60 14.55
N ARG A 158 1.70 7.89 13.71
CA ARG A 158 1.19 6.76 12.91
C ARG A 158 0.66 5.63 13.79
N GLY A 159 1.37 5.29 14.87
CA GLY A 159 0.90 4.31 15.86
C GLY A 159 -0.42 4.73 16.51
N ILE A 160 -0.54 6.00 16.91
CA ILE A 160 -1.78 6.56 17.47
C ILE A 160 -2.92 6.47 16.46
N ILE A 161 -2.70 6.83 15.19
CA ILE A 161 -3.72 6.74 14.14
C ILE A 161 -4.27 5.31 14.03
N ILE A 162 -3.40 4.30 14.03
CA ILE A 162 -3.81 2.90 13.96
C ILE A 162 -4.62 2.51 15.21
N LEU A 163 -4.14 2.86 16.41
CA LEU A 163 -4.84 2.55 17.66
C LEU A 163 -6.24 3.15 17.67
N VAL A 164 -6.37 4.43 17.31
CA VAL A 164 -7.66 5.12 17.22
C VAL A 164 -8.57 4.44 16.20
N ALA A 165 -8.05 4.12 15.01
CA ALA A 165 -8.84 3.49 13.96
C ALA A 165 -9.34 2.09 14.36
N VAL A 166 -8.51 1.29 15.05
CA VAL A 166 -8.89 -0.04 15.55
C VAL A 166 -9.91 0.06 16.69
N LEU A 167 -9.71 0.98 17.64
CA LEU A 167 -10.63 1.17 18.76
C LEU A 167 -12.00 1.66 18.30
N ALA A 168 -12.04 2.62 17.37
CA ALA A 168 -13.28 3.08 16.77
C ALA A 168 -14.05 1.94 16.09
N LYS A 169 -13.33 1.08 15.36
CA LYS A 169 -13.95 -0.06 14.64
C LYS A 169 -14.39 -1.21 15.55
N ARG A 170 -13.80 -1.36 16.74
CA ARG A 170 -14.17 -2.40 17.71
C ARG A 170 -15.42 -2.03 18.52
N GLY A 171 -15.81 -0.76 18.53
CA GLY A 171 -17.03 -0.27 19.19
C GLY A 171 -18.31 -0.43 18.36
N GLU A 172 -18.20 -0.85 17.10
CA GLU A 172 -19.30 -1.23 16.20
C GLU A 172 -19.51 -2.75 16.20
#